data_AF-S9P4X3-F1
#
_entry.id   AF-S9P4X3-F1
#
_cell.length_a   1.000
_cell.length_b   1.000
_cell.length_c   1.000
_cell.angle_alpha   90.00
_cell.angle_beta   90.00
_cell.angle_gamma   90.00
#
_symmetry.space_group_name_H-M   'P 1'
#
loop_
_entity.id
_entity.type
_entity.pdbx_description
1 polymer ?
#
loop_
_entity_poly.entity_id
_entity_poly.type
_entity_poly.pdbx_seq_one_letter_code
_entity_poly.pdbx_strand_id
1 'polypeptide(L)'
;MKVTSLFFSLLTWVLLTASPVFAEPSITGTWTADVKKDTLELFLRTSSEKPKTTQQLNMKVPLTSFQGLSTADGGTAPFRLEREAGVFSFEGRFSDAKGAGHLRFEPKEEYVRAMTALGYPAIAPDKHYLLAVFDITPARVKELSTLGFKDIALEELVQVGIFQVTPGYIQSLAQHGYTKLTLAKLIQSRIHGVTPERIRALAAEGYKALELEDLLAMSIHGVTPEFIREMREAGYAKLTPQELVKLRIHGIDAKFVRDLSDGRDTRKKE
;
A
#
# COMPACT_ATOMS: atom_id res chain seq x y z
N MET A 1 3.52 -68.49 -58.73
CA MET A 1 4.45 -68.88 -57.64
C MET A 1 4.29 -67.89 -56.50
N LYS A 2 3.87 -68.38 -55.33
CA LYS A 2 3.79 -67.62 -54.08
C LYS A 2 5.20 -67.47 -53.50
N VAL A 3 5.57 -66.27 -53.05
CA VAL A 3 6.54 -66.10 -51.96
C VAL A 3 6.06 -64.97 -51.05
N THR A 4 5.65 -65.37 -49.86
CA THR A 4 5.39 -64.60 -48.63
C THR A 4 6.69 -64.03 -48.05
N SER A 5 6.68 -62.79 -47.57
CA SER A 5 7.63 -62.27 -46.57
C SER A 5 7.03 -61.02 -45.92
N LEU A 6 6.39 -61.16 -44.75
CA LEU A 6 6.92 -60.93 -43.40
C LEU A 6 7.03 -59.44 -43.04
N PHE A 7 6.02 -58.99 -42.29
CA PHE A 7 6.02 -57.78 -41.48
C PHE A 7 7.15 -57.83 -40.44
N PHE A 8 7.91 -56.74 -40.32
CA PHE A 8 8.58 -56.39 -39.06
C PHE A 8 8.39 -54.91 -38.76
N SER A 9 7.75 -54.68 -37.61
CA SER A 9 7.45 -53.39 -37.00
C SER A 9 8.73 -52.76 -36.43
N LEU A 10 8.88 -51.45 -36.58
CA LEU A 10 9.73 -50.66 -35.68
C LEU A 10 9.03 -49.33 -35.37
N LEU A 11 8.08 -49.38 -34.44
CA LEU A 11 7.46 -48.21 -33.85
C LEU A 11 8.42 -47.65 -32.79
N THR A 12 9.21 -46.64 -33.16
CA THR A 12 10.07 -45.90 -32.22
C THR A 12 9.20 -45.05 -31.30
N TRP A 13 9.05 -45.50 -30.05
CA TRP A 13 8.55 -44.66 -28.96
C TRP A 13 9.61 -43.61 -28.64
N VAL A 14 9.38 -42.37 -29.07
CA VAL A 14 10.05 -41.20 -28.49
C VAL A 14 9.42 -41.00 -27.11
N LEU A 15 10.08 -41.49 -26.06
CA LEU A 15 9.78 -41.07 -24.69
C LEU A 15 10.18 -39.59 -24.57
N LEU A 16 9.20 -38.71 -24.68
CA LEU A 16 9.34 -37.32 -24.28
C LEU A 16 9.45 -37.33 -22.74
N THR A 17 10.68 -37.36 -22.22
CA THR A 17 10.89 -37.11 -20.79
C THR A 17 10.50 -35.67 -20.54
N ALA A 18 9.28 -35.45 -20.07
CA ALA A 18 8.94 -34.20 -19.43
C ALA A 18 9.86 -34.08 -18.22
N SER A 19 10.96 -33.33 -18.37
CA SER A 19 11.71 -32.85 -17.21
C SER A 19 10.69 -32.18 -16.30
N PRO A 20 10.70 -32.44 -14.99
CA PRO A 20 9.89 -31.65 -14.09
C PRO A 20 10.32 -30.19 -14.31
N VAL A 21 9.43 -29.39 -14.89
CA VAL A 21 9.53 -27.94 -14.76
C VAL A 21 9.58 -27.73 -13.26
N PHE A 22 10.72 -27.29 -12.74
CA PHE A 22 10.78 -26.83 -11.37
C PHE A 22 9.68 -25.78 -11.26
N ALA A 23 8.59 -26.12 -10.56
CA ALA A 23 7.57 -25.15 -10.25
C ALA A 23 8.30 -24.04 -9.50
N GLU A 24 8.34 -22.84 -10.07
CA GLU A 24 8.89 -21.69 -9.40
C GLU A 24 8.28 -21.59 -8.00
N PRO A 25 9.02 -21.11 -6.98
CA PRO A 25 8.49 -20.98 -5.64
C PRO A 25 7.28 -20.03 -5.64
N SER A 26 6.09 -20.61 -5.79
CA SER A 26 4.84 -19.87 -5.80
C SER A 26 4.41 -19.64 -4.37
N ILE A 27 4.08 -18.39 -4.03
CA ILE A 27 3.53 -18.07 -2.73
C ILE A 27 2.06 -18.42 -2.74
N THR A 28 1.62 -19.24 -1.79
CA THR A 28 0.23 -19.64 -1.64
C THR A 28 -0.35 -19.09 -0.34
N GLY A 29 -1.66 -18.89 -0.33
CA GLY A 29 -2.34 -18.33 0.82
C GLY A 29 -3.85 -18.36 0.68
N THR A 30 -4.48 -17.58 1.54
CA THR A 30 -5.93 -17.34 1.51
C THR A 30 -6.21 -15.86 1.32
N TRP A 31 -7.38 -15.56 0.82
CA TRP A 31 -7.87 -14.20 0.71
C TRP A 31 -9.30 -14.10 1.23
N THR A 32 -9.65 -12.94 1.75
CA THR A 32 -11.03 -12.47 1.89
C THR A 32 -11.17 -11.14 1.17
N ALA A 33 -12.39 -10.76 0.79
CA ALA A 33 -12.64 -9.51 0.11
C ALA A 33 -13.97 -8.87 0.53
N ASP A 34 -13.99 -7.55 0.50
CA ASP A 34 -15.20 -6.73 0.49
C ASP A 34 -15.30 -6.01 -0.86
N VAL A 35 -16.43 -6.18 -1.55
CA VAL A 35 -16.75 -5.43 -2.76
C VAL A 35 -17.30 -4.07 -2.34
N LYS A 36 -16.54 -3.01 -2.63
CA LYS A 36 -17.04 -1.63 -2.56
C LYS A 36 -17.43 -1.20 -3.97
N LYS A 37 -18.07 -0.03 -4.10
CA LYS A 37 -18.66 0.50 -5.34
C LYS A 37 -17.90 0.14 -6.62
N ASP A 38 -16.61 0.49 -6.69
CA ASP A 38 -15.74 0.31 -7.85
C ASP A 38 -14.40 -0.37 -7.52
N THR A 39 -14.23 -0.82 -6.27
CA THR A 39 -12.99 -1.44 -5.79
C THR A 39 -13.25 -2.73 -5.03
N LEU A 40 -12.33 -3.68 -5.18
CA LEU A 40 -12.20 -4.82 -4.30
C LEU A 40 -11.19 -4.51 -3.20
N GLU A 41 -11.64 -4.55 -1.94
CA GLU A 41 -10.76 -4.50 -0.77
C GLU A 41 -10.41 -5.94 -0.38
N LEU A 42 -9.20 -6.37 -0.68
CA LEU A 42 -8.70 -7.72 -0.42
C LEU A 42 -7.84 -7.74 0.85
N PHE A 43 -8.00 -8.81 1.62
CA PHE A 43 -7.16 -9.15 2.76
C PHE A 43 -6.48 -10.47 2.45
N LEU A 44 -5.16 -10.45 2.32
CA LEU A 44 -4.35 -11.59 1.93
C LEU A 44 -3.64 -12.15 3.14
N ARG A 45 -3.66 -13.47 3.29
CA ARG A 45 -2.96 -14.19 4.36
C ARG A 45 -2.07 -15.26 3.76
N THR A 46 -0.77 -15.15 4.02
CA THR A 46 0.25 -16.15 3.64
C THR A 46 0.95 -16.65 4.91
N SER A 47 1.51 -17.86 4.84
CA SER A 47 2.28 -18.44 5.94
C SER A 47 3.59 -19.00 5.40
N SER A 48 4.70 -18.71 6.09
CA SER A 48 5.97 -19.40 5.90
C SER A 48 6.14 -20.43 7.01
N GLU A 49 6.85 -21.53 6.76
CA GLU A 49 7.13 -22.54 7.78
C GLU A 49 8.46 -22.29 8.53
N LYS A 50 9.43 -21.58 7.92
CA LYS A 50 10.78 -21.40 8.48
C LYS A 50 11.31 -19.97 8.25
N PRO A 51 11.30 -19.08 9.27
CA PRO A 51 10.58 -19.22 10.55
C PRO A 51 9.06 -19.30 10.32
N LYS A 52 8.31 -19.87 11.27
CA LYS A 52 6.85 -19.89 11.20
C LYS A 52 6.31 -18.47 11.38
N THR A 53 5.96 -17.82 10.28
CA THR A 53 5.39 -16.47 10.30
C THR A 53 4.11 -16.46 9.49
N THR A 54 3.11 -15.74 9.99
CA THR A 54 1.91 -15.44 9.24
C THR A 54 1.97 -13.97 8.86
N GLN A 55 1.83 -13.70 7.56
CA GLN A 55 1.75 -12.35 7.05
C GLN A 55 0.31 -12.07 6.64
N GLN A 56 -0.19 -10.90 7.05
CA GLN A 56 -1.50 -10.39 6.67
C GLN A 56 -1.29 -9.03 6.02
N LEU A 57 -1.80 -8.89 4.80
CA LEU A 57 -1.69 -7.67 4.00
C LEU A 57 -3.06 -7.31 3.47
N ASN A 58 -3.25 -6.04 3.15
CA ASN A 58 -4.44 -5.56 2.47
C ASN A 58 -4.07 -4.90 1.14
N MET A 59 -4.97 -4.98 0.17
CA MET A 59 -4.90 -4.21 -1.06
C MET A 59 -6.28 -3.68 -1.41
N LYS A 60 -6.33 -2.46 -1.94
CA LYS A 60 -7.54 -1.86 -2.51
C LYS A 60 -7.30 -1.67 -4.00
N VAL A 61 -8.05 -2.39 -4.82
CA VAL A 61 -7.79 -2.49 -6.25
C VAL A 61 -9.09 -2.23 -7.02
N PRO A 62 -9.09 -1.40 -8.07
CA PRO A 62 -10.25 -1.23 -8.93
C PRO A 62 -10.75 -2.57 -9.48
N LEU A 63 -12.07 -2.75 -9.55
CA LEU A 63 -12.67 -3.98 -10.07
C LEU A 63 -12.22 -4.28 -11.52
N THR A 64 -11.98 -3.22 -12.29
CA THR A 64 -11.52 -3.29 -13.69
C THR A 64 -10.06 -3.74 -13.84
N SER A 65 -9.27 -3.76 -12.77
CA SER A 65 -7.89 -4.26 -12.80
C SER A 65 -7.83 -5.79 -12.80
N PHE A 66 -8.94 -6.47 -12.48
CA PHE A 66 -9.00 -7.92 -12.46
C PHE A 66 -9.49 -8.47 -13.79
N GLN A 67 -8.90 -9.59 -14.20
CA GLN A 67 -9.34 -10.34 -15.37
C GLN A 67 -10.12 -11.56 -14.90
N GLY A 68 -11.33 -11.75 -15.43
CA GLY A 68 -12.22 -12.86 -15.07
C GLY A 68 -13.00 -12.69 -13.75
N LEU A 69 -12.85 -11.55 -13.05
CA LEU A 69 -13.57 -11.29 -11.81
C LEU A 69 -15.08 -11.24 -12.04
N SER A 70 -15.81 -12.09 -11.32
CA SER A 70 -17.26 -12.01 -11.15
C SER A 70 -17.58 -11.91 -9.66
N THR A 71 -18.19 -10.80 -9.27
CA THR A 71 -18.61 -10.53 -7.89
C THR A 71 -20.09 -10.86 -7.64
N ALA A 72 -20.76 -11.48 -8.61
CA ALA A 72 -22.15 -11.90 -8.47
C ALA A 72 -22.31 -12.92 -7.34
N ASP A 73 -23.46 -12.90 -6.68
CA ASP A 73 -23.76 -13.85 -5.60
C ASP A 73 -23.64 -15.30 -6.07
N GLY A 74 -22.86 -16.07 -5.33
CA GLY A 74 -22.52 -17.45 -5.64
C GLY A 74 -21.50 -17.62 -6.76
N GLY A 75 -20.93 -16.54 -7.31
CA GLY A 75 -19.89 -16.59 -8.33
C GLY A 75 -18.63 -17.28 -7.81
N THR A 76 -18.10 -18.22 -8.61
CA THR A 76 -16.89 -19.00 -8.29
C THR A 76 -15.84 -18.96 -9.39
N ALA A 77 -16.01 -18.07 -10.38
CA ALA A 77 -15.07 -17.96 -11.48
C ALA A 77 -13.69 -17.57 -10.94
N PRO A 78 -12.60 -18.28 -11.34
CA PRO A 78 -11.26 -17.86 -11.00
C PRO A 78 -10.97 -16.51 -11.68
N PHE A 79 -10.21 -15.67 -10.99
CA PHE A 79 -9.83 -14.36 -11.49
C PHE A 79 -8.38 -14.06 -11.17
N ARG A 80 -7.79 -13.11 -11.91
CA ARG A 80 -6.38 -12.75 -11.75
C ARG A 80 -6.16 -11.26 -11.68
N LEU A 81 -5.14 -10.87 -10.93
CA LEU A 81 -4.58 -9.52 -10.91
C LEU A 81 -3.16 -9.59 -11.48
N GLU A 82 -2.96 -8.95 -12.63
CA GLU A 82 -1.63 -8.82 -13.21
C GLU A 82 -0.95 -7.55 -12.69
N ARG A 83 0.25 -7.72 -12.16
CA ARG A 83 1.19 -6.65 -11.82
C ARG A 83 2.45 -6.82 -12.66
N GLU A 84 3.29 -5.78 -12.70
CA GLU A 84 4.64 -5.93 -13.28
C GLU A 84 5.45 -6.96 -12.50
N ALA A 85 5.37 -6.91 -11.16
CA ALA A 85 6.09 -7.84 -10.31
C ALA A 85 5.63 -9.30 -10.43
N GLY A 86 4.39 -9.57 -10.81
CA GLY A 86 3.89 -10.94 -10.87
C GLY A 86 2.40 -11.03 -11.11
N VAL A 87 1.90 -12.26 -11.13
CA VAL A 87 0.48 -12.55 -11.30
C VAL A 87 -0.06 -13.10 -9.99
N PHE A 88 -1.14 -12.50 -9.50
CA PHE A 88 -1.97 -13.10 -8.46
C PHE A 88 -3.12 -13.84 -9.13
N SER A 89 -3.27 -15.12 -8.81
CA SER A 89 -4.38 -15.97 -9.23
C SER A 89 -5.25 -16.26 -8.02
N PHE A 90 -6.55 -16.04 -8.14
CA PHE A 90 -7.52 -16.18 -7.07
C PHE A 90 -8.59 -17.19 -7.46
N GLU A 91 -8.84 -18.13 -6.56
CA GLU A 91 -9.97 -19.05 -6.61
C GLU A 91 -10.80 -18.87 -5.34
N GLY A 92 -12.12 -18.97 -5.43
CA GLY A 92 -12.99 -18.79 -4.28
C GLY A 92 -14.44 -18.59 -4.66
N ARG A 93 -15.22 -18.01 -3.73
CA ARG A 93 -16.64 -17.73 -3.92
C ARG A 93 -16.98 -16.32 -3.44
N PHE A 94 -17.93 -15.67 -4.11
CA PHE A 94 -18.58 -14.44 -3.67
C PHE A 94 -19.99 -14.69 -3.13
N SER A 95 -20.38 -13.94 -2.10
CA SER A 95 -21.73 -13.90 -1.53
C SER A 95 -21.89 -12.62 -0.71
N ASP A 96 -23.03 -11.94 -0.84
CA ASP A 96 -23.37 -10.73 -0.06
C ASP A 96 -22.27 -9.67 -0.12
N ALA A 97 -21.83 -9.34 -1.35
CA ALA A 97 -20.74 -8.40 -1.63
C ALA A 97 -19.41 -8.72 -0.91
N LYS A 98 -19.21 -9.95 -0.45
CA LYS A 98 -17.98 -10.45 0.16
C LYS A 98 -17.45 -11.64 -0.61
N GLY A 99 -16.15 -11.87 -0.54
CA GLY A 99 -15.51 -13.03 -1.15
C GLY A 99 -14.50 -13.69 -0.23
N ALA A 100 -14.24 -14.97 -0.45
CA ALA A 100 -13.15 -15.67 0.21
C ALA A 100 -12.65 -16.85 -0.64
N GLY A 101 -11.38 -17.20 -0.44
CA GLY A 101 -10.80 -18.39 -1.06
C GLY A 101 -9.29 -18.47 -0.94
N HIS A 102 -8.67 -19.07 -1.94
CA HIS A 102 -7.23 -19.32 -2.02
C HIS A 102 -6.57 -18.43 -3.06
N LEU A 103 -5.32 -18.06 -2.79
CA LEU A 103 -4.49 -17.30 -3.73
C LEU A 103 -3.22 -18.07 -4.04
N ARG A 104 -2.71 -17.83 -5.25
CA ARG A 104 -1.35 -18.12 -5.66
C ARG A 104 -0.73 -16.85 -6.23
N PHE A 105 0.53 -16.61 -5.90
CA PHE A 105 1.35 -15.57 -6.50
C PHE A 105 2.54 -16.19 -7.23
N GLU A 106 2.74 -15.75 -8.47
CA GLU A 106 3.83 -16.17 -9.34
C GLU A 106 4.62 -14.92 -9.79
N PRO A 107 5.92 -14.83 -9.45
CA PRO A 107 6.76 -13.71 -9.88
C PRO A 107 6.98 -13.73 -11.40
N LYS A 108 7.13 -12.56 -12.02
CA LYS A 108 7.53 -12.44 -13.43
C LYS A 108 9.05 -12.33 -13.54
N GLU A 109 9.68 -13.20 -14.32
CA GLU A 109 11.13 -13.15 -14.58
C GLU A 109 11.59 -11.79 -15.12
N GLU A 110 10.79 -11.18 -16.00
CA GLU A 110 11.07 -9.88 -16.61
C GLU A 110 11.23 -8.78 -15.56
N TYR A 111 10.43 -8.83 -14.50
CA TYR A 111 10.54 -7.92 -13.37
C TYR A 111 11.78 -8.19 -12.54
N VAL A 112 12.11 -9.46 -12.27
CA VAL A 112 13.37 -9.83 -11.59
C VAL A 112 14.58 -9.28 -12.34
N ARG A 113 14.59 -9.45 -13.68
CA ARG A 113 15.65 -8.90 -14.55
C ARG A 113 15.70 -7.38 -14.48
N ALA A 114 14.55 -6.70 -14.56
CA ALA A 114 14.47 -5.25 -14.48
C ALA A 114 14.97 -4.71 -13.13
N MET A 115 14.58 -5.33 -12.02
CA MET A 115 15.02 -4.93 -10.69
C MET A 115 16.51 -5.23 -10.43
N THR A 116 17.03 -6.33 -10.98
CA THR A 116 18.47 -6.63 -10.95
C THR A 116 19.27 -5.53 -11.66
N ALA A 117 18.81 -5.08 -12.84
CA ALA A 117 19.42 -3.97 -13.57
C ALA A 117 19.33 -2.62 -12.83
N LEU A 118 18.41 -2.50 -11.87
CA LEU A 118 18.26 -1.34 -10.98
C LEU A 118 19.05 -1.46 -9.68
N GLY A 119 19.87 -2.51 -9.52
CA GLY A 119 20.73 -2.69 -8.34
C GLY A 119 20.12 -3.52 -7.22
N TYR A 120 19.04 -4.26 -7.48
CA TYR A 120 18.42 -5.19 -6.52
C TYR A 120 18.63 -6.64 -6.96
N PRO A 121 19.87 -7.17 -6.89
CA PRO A 121 20.12 -8.58 -7.19
C PRO A 121 19.50 -9.47 -6.09
N ALA A 122 18.92 -10.61 -6.48
CA ALA A 122 18.46 -11.65 -5.56
C ALA A 122 17.40 -11.21 -4.53
N ILE A 123 16.27 -10.68 -5.02
CA ILE A 123 15.08 -10.41 -4.18
C ILE A 123 14.54 -11.75 -3.66
N ALA A 124 14.46 -11.90 -2.33
CA ALA A 124 13.88 -13.09 -1.71
C ALA A 124 12.39 -13.25 -2.08
N PRO A 125 11.84 -14.47 -2.19
CA PRO A 125 10.46 -14.69 -2.64
C PRO A 125 9.40 -13.90 -1.84
N ASP A 126 9.55 -13.84 -0.51
CA ASP A 126 8.66 -13.08 0.36
C ASP A 126 8.71 -11.57 0.06
N LYS A 127 9.91 -11.03 -0.20
CA LYS A 127 10.09 -9.63 -0.59
C LYS A 127 9.49 -9.35 -1.96
N HIS A 128 9.66 -10.26 -2.91
CA HIS A 128 9.07 -10.12 -4.24
C HIS A 128 7.54 -10.00 -4.15
N TYR A 129 6.91 -10.85 -3.34
CA TYR A 129 5.48 -10.76 -3.07
C TYR A 129 5.07 -9.40 -2.47
N LEU A 130 5.84 -8.86 -1.52
CA LEU A 130 5.59 -7.52 -0.99
C LEU A 130 5.68 -6.43 -2.07
N LEU A 131 6.67 -6.50 -2.96
CA LEU A 131 6.80 -5.54 -4.07
C LEU A 131 5.56 -5.59 -4.98
N ALA A 132 5.01 -6.79 -5.22
CA ALA A 132 3.80 -6.97 -6.00
C ALA A 132 2.54 -6.46 -5.29
N VAL A 133 2.40 -6.72 -3.98
CA VAL A 133 1.25 -6.26 -3.19
C VAL A 133 1.21 -4.73 -3.10
N PHE A 134 2.37 -4.10 -2.92
CA PHE A 134 2.48 -2.63 -2.78
C PHE A 134 2.74 -1.90 -4.10
N ASP A 135 2.61 -2.59 -5.23
CA ASP A 135 2.72 -2.05 -6.59
C ASP A 135 4.00 -1.22 -6.81
N ILE A 136 5.13 -1.78 -6.38
CA ILE A 136 6.44 -1.18 -6.59
C ILE A 136 6.91 -1.61 -7.99
N THR A 137 6.98 -0.67 -8.92
CA THR A 137 7.38 -0.93 -10.32
C THR A 137 8.84 -0.50 -10.57
N PRO A 138 9.52 -1.06 -11.58
CA PRO A 138 10.83 -0.56 -12.01
C PRO A 138 10.78 0.90 -12.45
N ALA A 139 9.67 1.35 -13.04
CA ALA A 139 9.44 2.75 -13.37
C ALA A 139 9.44 3.65 -12.13
N ARG A 140 8.72 3.26 -11.08
CA ARG A 140 8.70 3.99 -9.80
C ARG A 140 10.09 4.10 -9.19
N VAL A 141 10.88 3.02 -9.21
CA VAL A 141 12.27 3.02 -8.71
C VAL A 141 13.15 3.99 -9.51
N LYS A 142 13.03 3.99 -10.85
CA LYS A 142 13.74 4.95 -11.71
C LYS A 142 13.33 6.39 -11.40
N GLU A 143 12.05 6.66 -11.25
CA GLU A 143 11.54 8.00 -10.91
C GLU A 143 12.07 8.48 -9.55
N LEU A 144 12.10 7.62 -8.53
CA LEU A 144 12.72 7.95 -7.24
C LEU A 144 14.20 8.33 -7.39
N SER A 145 14.94 7.59 -8.23
CA SER A 145 16.34 7.92 -8.56
C SER A 145 16.47 9.28 -9.26
N THR A 146 15.57 9.62 -10.19
CA THR A 146 15.55 10.94 -10.83
C THR A 146 15.23 12.09 -9.86
N LEU A 147 14.46 11.80 -8.81
CA LEU A 147 14.17 12.72 -7.72
C LEU A 147 15.33 12.83 -6.69
N GLY A 148 16.44 12.13 -6.92
CA GLY A 148 17.64 12.18 -6.10
C GLY A 148 17.73 11.11 -5.01
N PHE A 149 16.73 10.22 -4.89
CA PHE A 149 16.77 9.09 -3.97
C PHE A 149 17.47 7.91 -4.63
N LYS A 150 18.78 7.84 -4.44
CA LYS A 150 19.65 6.76 -4.95
C LYS A 150 19.98 5.75 -3.84
N ASP A 151 20.41 4.57 -4.24
CA ASP A 151 20.91 3.51 -3.33
C ASP A 151 19.92 3.15 -2.20
N ILE A 152 18.62 3.19 -2.49
CA ILE A 152 17.56 2.85 -1.55
C ILE A 152 17.64 1.36 -1.22
N ALA A 153 17.79 1.00 0.05
CA ALA A 153 17.75 -0.40 0.48
C ALA A 153 16.41 -1.07 0.13
N LEU A 154 16.41 -2.36 -0.18
CA LEU A 154 15.20 -3.09 -0.58
C LEU A 154 14.09 -2.98 0.50
N GLU A 155 14.47 -3.07 1.78
CA GLU A 155 13.55 -2.93 2.92
C GLU A 155 12.91 -1.53 2.97
N GLU A 156 13.68 -0.48 2.67
CA GLU A 156 13.17 0.89 2.63
C GLU A 156 12.27 1.11 1.41
N LEU A 157 12.59 0.49 0.27
CA LEU A 157 11.72 0.50 -0.91
C LEU A 157 10.36 -0.17 -0.62
N VAL A 158 10.35 -1.25 0.17
CA VAL A 158 9.10 -1.86 0.65
C VAL A 158 8.31 -0.89 1.53
N GLN A 159 8.96 -0.14 2.43
CA GLN A 159 8.29 0.89 3.25
C GLN A 159 7.70 2.01 2.39
N VAL A 160 8.41 2.44 1.35
CA VAL A 160 7.92 3.40 0.35
C VAL A 160 6.63 2.91 -0.32
N GLY A 161 6.55 1.62 -0.63
CA GLY A 161 5.32 0.99 -1.12
C GLY A 161 4.20 1.00 -0.09
N ILE A 162 4.47 0.49 1.12
CA ILE A 162 3.50 0.41 2.23
C ILE A 162 2.85 1.77 2.50
N PHE A 163 3.68 2.82 2.63
CA PHE A 163 3.21 4.16 2.99
C PHE A 163 2.90 5.05 1.78
N GLN A 164 2.88 4.48 0.57
CA GLN A 164 2.50 5.19 -0.67
C GLN A 164 3.28 6.51 -0.87
N VAL A 165 4.59 6.46 -0.61
CA VAL A 165 5.51 7.56 -0.94
C VAL A 165 5.77 7.52 -2.45
N THR A 166 4.86 8.09 -3.23
CA THR A 166 4.93 8.09 -4.70
C THR A 166 5.76 9.28 -5.22
N PRO A 167 6.36 9.18 -6.42
CA PRO A 167 7.02 10.32 -7.07
C PRO A 167 6.11 11.55 -7.15
N GLY A 168 4.83 11.38 -7.49
CA GLY A 168 3.86 12.47 -7.50
C GLY A 168 3.61 13.11 -6.12
N TYR A 169 3.63 12.33 -5.04
CA TYR A 169 3.54 12.88 -3.68
C TYR A 169 4.76 13.72 -3.31
N ILE A 170 5.96 13.22 -3.62
CA ILE A 170 7.22 13.94 -3.37
C ILE A 170 7.21 15.28 -4.13
N GLN A 171 6.85 15.25 -5.42
CA GLN A 171 6.73 16.45 -6.24
C GLN A 171 5.69 17.43 -5.70
N SER A 172 4.54 16.93 -5.23
CA SER A 172 3.51 17.80 -4.65
C SER A 172 3.97 18.46 -3.34
N LEU A 173 4.70 17.75 -2.47
CA LEU A 173 5.33 18.37 -1.30
C LEU A 173 6.38 19.42 -1.69
N ALA A 174 7.17 19.14 -2.72
CA ALA A 174 8.14 20.10 -3.24
C ALA A 174 7.47 21.39 -3.76
N GLN A 175 6.30 21.31 -4.40
CA GLN A 175 5.50 22.47 -4.81
C GLN A 175 5.02 23.32 -3.62
N HIS A 176 4.92 22.72 -2.43
CA HIS A 176 4.60 23.40 -1.17
C HIS A 176 5.85 23.88 -0.41
N GLY A 177 7.04 23.78 -1.00
CA GLY A 177 8.31 24.27 -0.45
C GLY A 177 9.16 23.19 0.24
N TYR A 178 8.68 21.96 0.38
CA TYR A 178 9.39 20.87 1.05
C TYR A 178 10.28 20.10 0.06
N THR A 179 11.35 20.73 -0.43
CA THR A 179 12.15 20.22 -1.56
C THR A 179 13.33 19.31 -1.18
N LYS A 180 13.75 19.30 0.10
CA LYS A 180 14.95 18.59 0.58
C LYS A 180 14.65 17.57 1.66
N LEU A 181 13.61 16.77 1.47
CA LEU A 181 13.21 15.76 2.43
C LEU A 181 13.98 14.45 2.22
N THR A 182 14.40 13.83 3.31
CA THR A 182 14.90 12.45 3.29
C THR A 182 13.74 11.48 3.08
N LEU A 183 14.05 10.27 2.60
CA LEU A 183 13.04 9.23 2.39
C LEU A 183 12.34 8.85 3.71
N ALA A 184 13.11 8.74 4.80
CA ALA A 184 12.57 8.57 6.15
C ALA A 184 11.57 9.67 6.54
N LYS A 185 11.83 10.94 6.21
CA LYS A 185 10.90 12.05 6.49
C LYS A 185 9.65 12.00 5.62
N LEU A 186 9.76 11.58 4.37
CA LEU A 186 8.60 11.36 3.50
C LEU A 186 7.71 10.22 4.01
N ILE A 187 8.32 9.12 4.46
CA ILE A 187 7.63 7.99 5.09
C ILE A 187 6.93 8.45 6.38
N GLN A 188 7.63 9.14 7.27
CA GLN A 188 7.06 9.71 8.51
C GLN A 188 5.87 10.64 8.21
N SER A 189 6.00 11.48 7.19
CA SER A 189 4.93 12.39 6.74
C SER A 189 3.68 11.62 6.32
N ARG A 190 3.84 10.51 5.57
CA ARG A 190 2.73 9.63 5.18
C ARG A 190 2.09 8.93 6.37
N ILE A 191 2.89 8.40 7.29
CA ILE A 191 2.41 7.73 8.51
C ILE A 191 1.51 8.67 9.32
N HIS A 192 1.88 9.94 9.40
CA HIS A 192 1.13 10.94 10.18
C HIS A 192 0.16 11.77 9.35
N GLY A 193 -0.19 11.35 8.13
CA GLY A 193 -1.26 12.00 7.34
C GLY A 193 -0.93 13.42 6.88
N VAL A 194 0.35 13.75 6.72
CA VAL A 194 0.76 14.99 6.06
C VAL A 194 0.53 14.82 4.56
N THR A 195 -0.49 15.51 4.04
CA THR A 195 -0.85 15.50 2.62
C THR A 195 -0.87 16.92 2.04
N PRO A 196 -0.73 17.08 0.71
CA PRO A 196 -0.92 18.38 0.06
C PRO A 196 -2.26 19.04 0.40
N GLU A 197 -3.33 18.25 0.54
CA GLU A 197 -4.67 18.71 0.94
C GLU A 197 -4.65 19.29 2.34
N ARG A 198 -4.00 18.60 3.29
CA ARG A 198 -3.83 19.07 4.67
C ARG A 198 -3.00 20.36 4.73
N ILE A 199 -1.92 20.44 3.96
CA ILE A 199 -1.08 21.65 3.86
C ILE A 199 -1.93 22.83 3.36
N ARG A 200 -2.71 22.65 2.30
CA ARG A 200 -3.62 23.69 1.77
C ARG A 200 -4.71 24.07 2.78
N ALA A 201 -5.28 23.10 3.49
CA ALA A 201 -6.31 23.35 4.48
C ALA A 201 -5.78 24.19 5.66
N LEU A 202 -4.59 23.89 6.18
CA LEU A 202 -3.95 24.69 7.22
C LEU A 202 -3.57 26.09 6.72
N ALA A 203 -3.09 26.21 5.48
CA ALA A 203 -2.80 27.49 4.86
C ALA A 203 -4.06 28.38 4.70
N ALA A 204 -5.22 27.78 4.44
CA ALA A 204 -6.51 28.49 4.39
C ALA A 204 -6.96 29.01 5.76
N GLU A 205 -6.54 28.34 6.84
CA GLU A 205 -6.72 28.81 8.22
C GLU A 205 -5.66 29.84 8.66
N GLY A 206 -4.78 30.28 7.75
CA GLY A 206 -3.76 31.30 8.00
C GLY A 206 -2.38 30.74 8.36
N TYR A 207 -2.24 29.42 8.51
CA TYR A 207 -0.97 28.75 8.84
C TYR A 207 -0.22 28.40 7.56
N LYS A 208 0.42 29.41 6.95
CA LYS A 208 1.21 29.28 5.73
C LYS A 208 2.67 29.02 6.05
N ALA A 209 3.38 28.37 5.11
CA ALA A 209 4.83 28.14 5.19
C ALA A 209 5.29 27.50 6.51
N LEU A 210 4.51 26.54 7.02
CA LEU A 210 4.87 25.77 8.21
C LEU A 210 6.14 24.97 7.95
N GLU A 211 7.03 24.91 8.93
CA GLU A 211 8.12 23.93 8.91
C GLU A 211 7.54 22.51 8.94
N LEU A 212 8.25 21.56 8.34
CA LEU A 212 7.76 20.18 8.28
C LEU A 212 7.51 19.59 9.68
N GLU A 213 8.35 19.94 10.65
CA GLU A 213 8.20 19.45 12.03
C GLU A 213 6.94 19.99 12.71
N ASP A 214 6.55 21.24 12.42
CA ASP A 214 5.30 21.80 12.93
C ASP A 214 4.10 21.09 12.29
N LEU A 215 4.14 20.83 10.98
CA LEU A 215 3.10 20.05 10.30
C LEU A 215 2.97 18.64 10.89
N LEU A 216 4.09 17.96 11.12
CA LEU A 216 4.12 16.64 11.74
C LEU A 216 3.52 16.69 13.15
N ALA A 217 3.97 17.61 14.00
CA ALA A 217 3.45 17.76 15.36
C ALA A 217 1.94 18.07 15.38
N MET A 218 1.49 19.01 14.54
CA MET A 218 0.08 19.32 14.36
C MET A 218 -0.72 18.09 13.92
N SER A 219 -0.16 17.23 13.06
CA SER A 219 -0.84 16.02 12.59
C SER A 219 -0.89 14.93 13.66
N ILE A 220 0.22 14.70 14.35
CA ILE A 220 0.34 13.73 15.46
C ILE A 220 -0.64 14.06 16.59
N HIS A 221 -0.76 15.34 16.94
CA HIS A 221 -1.61 15.79 18.03
C HIS A 221 -3.02 16.18 17.57
N GLY A 222 -3.40 15.87 16.32
CA GLY A 222 -4.76 16.06 15.84
C GLY A 222 -5.19 17.52 15.74
N VAL A 223 -4.29 18.47 15.54
CA VAL A 223 -4.65 19.85 15.20
C VAL A 223 -5.28 19.86 13.81
N THR A 224 -6.58 20.12 13.71
CA THR A 224 -7.34 20.14 12.46
C THR A 224 -7.76 21.57 12.10
N PRO A 225 -8.07 21.86 10.83
CA PRO A 225 -8.68 23.13 10.45
C PRO A 225 -9.93 23.47 11.26
N GLU A 226 -10.76 22.47 11.56
CA GLU A 226 -11.96 22.59 12.38
C GLU A 226 -11.61 23.08 13.79
N PHE A 227 -10.65 22.43 14.45
CA PHE A 227 -10.18 22.84 15.77
C PHE A 227 -9.66 24.29 15.77
N ILE A 228 -8.92 24.69 14.73
CA ILE A 228 -8.42 26.06 14.60
C ILE A 228 -9.57 27.08 14.48
N ARG A 229 -10.60 26.77 13.67
CA ARG A 229 -11.81 27.62 13.55
C ARG A 229 -12.54 27.75 14.88
N GLU A 230 -12.77 26.64 15.57
CA GLU A 230 -13.46 26.63 16.85
C GLU A 230 -12.70 27.45 17.92
N MET A 231 -11.37 27.34 17.98
CA MET A 231 -10.57 28.15 18.91
C MET A 231 -10.63 29.64 18.58
N ARG A 232 -10.63 29.99 17.29
CA ARG A 232 -10.79 31.36 16.82
C ARG A 232 -12.16 31.94 17.17
N GLU A 233 -13.23 31.16 17.00
CA GLU A 233 -14.60 31.52 17.43
C GLU A 233 -14.70 31.69 18.95
N ALA A 234 -13.93 30.92 19.72
CA ALA A 234 -13.79 31.06 21.16
C ALA A 234 -12.89 32.24 21.60
N GLY A 235 -12.44 33.08 20.65
CA GLY A 235 -11.65 34.29 20.93
C GLY A 235 -10.13 34.13 20.82
N TYR A 236 -9.62 32.93 20.51
CA TYR A 236 -8.18 32.63 20.43
C TYR A 236 -7.67 32.64 18.98
N ALA A 237 -7.78 33.79 18.30
CA ALA A 237 -7.53 33.91 16.86
C ALA A 237 -6.03 33.93 16.43
N LYS A 238 -5.08 34.00 17.37
CA LYS A 238 -3.65 34.24 17.08
C LYS A 238 -2.71 33.19 17.68
N LEU A 239 -3.18 31.96 17.84
CA LEU A 239 -2.36 30.87 18.37
C LEU A 239 -1.29 30.47 17.36
N THR A 240 -0.06 30.28 17.81
CA THR A 240 1.02 29.67 17.03
C THR A 240 0.78 28.17 16.81
N PRO A 241 1.44 27.53 15.82
CA PRO A 241 1.37 26.08 15.65
C PRO A 241 1.69 25.30 16.93
N GLN A 242 2.73 25.73 17.65
CA GLN A 242 3.17 25.09 18.88
C GLN A 242 2.15 25.26 20.02
N GLU A 243 1.46 26.40 20.09
CA GLU A 243 0.37 26.60 21.06
C GLU A 243 -0.84 25.71 20.73
N LEU A 244 -1.24 25.62 19.45
CA LEU A 244 -2.32 24.71 19.04
C LEU A 244 -2.00 23.25 19.42
N VAL A 245 -0.76 22.83 19.19
CA VAL A 245 -0.28 21.50 19.60
C VAL A 245 -0.35 21.33 21.12
N LYS A 246 0.12 22.31 21.90
CA LYS A 246 0.05 22.25 23.37
C LYS A 246 -1.39 22.14 23.88
N LEU A 247 -2.33 22.90 23.31
CA LEU A 247 -3.74 22.80 23.69
C LEU A 247 -4.28 21.38 23.44
N ARG A 248 -3.97 20.78 22.29
CA ARG A 248 -4.34 19.39 21.99
C ARG A 248 -3.70 18.39 22.94
N ILE A 249 -2.41 18.54 23.27
CA ILE A 249 -1.72 17.67 24.24
C ILE A 249 -2.41 17.71 25.60
N HIS A 250 -2.88 18.88 26.02
CA HIS A 250 -3.57 19.07 27.31
C HIS A 250 -5.08 18.81 27.25
N GLY A 251 -5.61 18.33 26.12
CA GLY A 251 -7.05 18.07 25.96
C GLY A 251 -7.91 19.33 26.03
N ILE A 252 -7.33 20.50 25.77
CA ILE A 252 -8.06 21.77 25.74
C ILE A 252 -8.70 21.95 24.37
N ASP A 253 -10.02 21.93 24.34
CA ASP A 253 -10.84 22.20 23.17
C ASP A 253 -11.68 23.48 23.33
N ALA A 254 -12.36 23.89 22.26
CA ALA A 254 -13.16 25.09 22.30
C ALA A 254 -14.37 24.96 23.25
N LYS A 255 -14.82 23.74 23.56
CA LYS A 255 -15.87 23.52 24.56
C LYS A 255 -15.34 23.83 25.95
N PHE A 256 -14.18 23.31 26.32
CA PHE A 256 -13.51 23.60 27.59
C PHE A 256 -13.31 25.10 27.78
N VAL A 257 -12.85 25.79 26.73
CA VAL A 257 -12.67 27.24 26.76
C VAL A 257 -13.98 28.00 26.99
N ARG A 258 -15.06 27.62 26.30
CA ARG A 258 -16.39 28.24 26.48
C ARG A 258 -16.97 27.98 27.88
N ASP A 259 -16.80 26.77 28.40
CA ASP A 259 -17.29 26.44 29.75
C ASP A 259 -16.59 27.30 30.82
N LEU A 260 -15.28 27.56 30.65
CA LEU A 260 -14.52 28.48 31.50
C LEU A 260 -14.99 29.94 31.35
N SER A 261 -15.25 30.41 30.12
CA SER A 261 -15.72 31.79 29.90
C SER A 261 -17.11 32.04 30.45
N ASP A 262 -17.97 31.02 30.45
CA ASP A 262 -19.36 31.11 30.93
C ASP A 262 -19.49 30.94 32.46
N GLY A 263 -18.38 30.77 33.19
CA GLY A 263 -18.39 30.53 34.63
C GLY A 263 -19.04 29.21 35.05
N ARG A 264 -19.24 28.27 34.11
CA ARG A 264 -19.78 26.95 34.40
C ARG A 264 -18.65 26.05 34.88
N ASP A 265 -18.46 25.96 36.20
CA ASP A 265 -17.55 24.98 36.80
C ASP A 265 -18.02 23.56 36.46
N THR A 266 -17.38 22.94 35.47
CA THR A 266 -17.67 21.57 35.03
C THR A 266 -17.07 20.52 35.97
N ARG A 267 -16.41 20.89 37.07
CA ARG A 267 -15.90 19.96 38.10
C ARG A 267 -16.98 19.40 39.02
N LYS A 268 -18.23 19.34 38.56
CA LYS A 268 -19.27 18.52 39.18
C LYS A 268 -19.97 17.67 38.12
N LYS A 269 -19.44 16.46 37.93
CA LYS A 269 -20.21 15.21 37.86
C LYS A 269 -19.24 14.03 37.89
N GLU A 270 -19.26 13.39 39.07
CA GLU A 270 -18.89 12.00 39.45
C GLU A 270 -17.74 11.30 38.74
#